data_AF-A0A3L6RNA0-F1
#
_entry.id   AF-A0A3L6RNA0-F1
#
_cell.length_a   1.000
_cell.length_b   1.000
_cell.length_c   1.000
_cell.angle_alpha   90.00
_cell.angle_beta   90.00
_cell.angle_gamma   90.00
#
_symmetry.space_group_name_H-M   'P 1'
#
loop_
_entity.id
_entity.type
_entity.pdbx_description
1 polymer ?
#
loop_
_entity_poly.entity_id
_entity_poly.type
_entity_poly.pdbx_seq_one_letter_code
_entity_poly.pdbx_strand_id
1 'polypeptide(L)'
;MQPGPRLPPGPWQLPVIGSLHHLLLRRGLLPHHTMRDLALRHGPLMLLRICERAAAVVSSAEAAREVFKGHDAAFSQRPGSPGIDELSRHSQGVIFVPYGDH
;
A
#
# COMPACT_ATOMS: atom_id res chain seq x y z
N MET A 1 -0.86 -28.85 -10.22
CA MET A 1 -0.80 -27.70 -9.30
C MET A 1 -0.71 -26.44 -10.14
N GLN A 2 -1.67 -25.51 -10.04
CA GLN A 2 -1.53 -24.23 -10.73
C GLN A 2 -0.40 -23.43 -10.05
N PRO A 3 0.48 -22.75 -10.82
CA PRO A 3 1.46 -21.86 -10.22
C PRO A 3 0.72 -20.79 -9.41
N GLY A 4 1.17 -20.55 -8.17
CA GLY A 4 0.60 -19.52 -7.33
C GLY A 4 0.64 -18.14 -8.01
N PRO A 5 -0.27 -17.22 -7.63
CA PRO A 5 -0.31 -15.89 -8.23
C PRO A 5 1.06 -15.21 -8.13
N ARG A 6 1.55 -14.69 -9.27
CA ARG A 6 2.83 -14.00 -9.36
C ARG A 6 2.68 -12.62 -8.72
N LEU A 7 3.21 -12.47 -7.51
CA LEU A 7 3.21 -11.19 -6.82
C LEU A 7 4.15 -10.19 -7.50
N PRO A 8 3.87 -8.88 -7.40
CA PRO A 8 4.83 -7.85 -7.82
C PRO A 8 6.18 -8.01 -7.10
N PRO A 9 7.28 -7.57 -7.73
CA PRO A 9 8.58 -7.52 -7.08
C PRO A 9 8.57 -6.57 -5.87
N GLY A 10 9.61 -6.61 -5.04
CA GLY A 10 9.75 -5.69 -3.92
C GLY A 10 11.12 -5.78 -3.25
N PRO A 11 11.42 -4.87 -2.31
CA PRO A 11 12.62 -4.97 -1.52
C PRO A 11 12.57 -6.21 -0.60
N TRP A 12 13.75 -6.63 -0.17
CA TRP A 12 13.89 -7.72 0.79
C TRP A 12 13.20 -7.39 2.12
N GLN A 13 12.82 -8.45 2.85
CA GLN A 13 11.97 -8.39 4.03
C GLN A 13 12.70 -8.97 5.24
N LEU A 14 12.60 -8.29 6.39
CA LEU A 14 13.02 -8.84 7.68
C LEU A 14 11.89 -9.69 8.29
N PRO A 15 12.22 -10.68 9.13
CA PRO A 15 11.22 -11.36 9.95
C PRO A 15 10.37 -10.36 10.74
N VAL A 16 9.08 -10.65 10.87
CA VAL A 16 8.06 -9.86 11.61
C VAL A 16 7.76 -8.48 11.00
N ILE A 17 8.75 -7.61 10.79
CA ILE A 17 8.53 -6.22 10.37
C ILE A 17 8.48 -6.01 8.85
N GLY A 18 8.90 -7.02 8.07
CA GLY A 18 8.90 -6.96 6.61
C GLY A 18 9.83 -5.86 6.07
N SER A 19 9.30 -5.03 5.17
CA SER A 19 9.95 -3.90 4.51
C SER A 19 9.87 -2.59 5.31
N LEU A 20 9.23 -2.55 6.48
CA LEU A 20 9.02 -1.31 7.26
C LEU A 20 10.33 -0.57 7.59
N HIS A 21 11.41 -1.32 7.82
CA HIS A 21 12.73 -0.77 8.11
C HIS A 21 13.28 0.13 6.99
N HIS A 22 12.93 -0.11 5.72
CA HIS A 22 13.31 0.77 4.61
C HIS A 22 12.69 2.16 4.76
N LEU A 23 11.46 2.24 5.28
CA LEU A 23 10.70 3.48 5.43
C LEU A 23 11.15 4.29 6.65
N LEU A 24 11.49 3.63 7.76
CA LEU A 24 11.78 4.31 9.03
C LEU A 24 13.26 4.61 9.26
N LEU A 25 14.18 3.79 8.73
CA LEU A 25 15.62 3.95 9.02
C LEU A 25 16.32 4.99 8.12
N ARG A 26 15.65 5.48 7.08
CA ARG A 26 16.19 6.56 6.23
C ARG A 26 15.91 7.92 6.87
N ARG A 27 16.82 8.33 7.76
CA ARG A 27 16.77 9.65 8.43
C ARG A 27 16.59 10.78 7.41
N GLY A 28 15.65 11.68 7.69
CA GLY A 28 15.41 12.89 6.92
C GLY A 28 14.61 12.71 5.62
N LEU A 29 14.26 11.47 5.23
CA LEU A 29 13.42 11.23 4.06
C LEU A 29 11.97 10.99 4.48
N LEU A 30 11.04 11.67 3.79
CA LEU A 30 9.62 11.37 3.90
C LEU A 30 9.35 9.97 3.30
N PRO A 31 8.38 9.21 3.84
CA PRO A 31 8.10 7.85 3.36
C PRO A 31 7.87 7.75 1.85
N HIS A 32 7.20 8.74 1.24
CA HIS A 32 6.95 8.75 -0.20
C HIS A 32 8.21 8.98 -1.06
N HIS A 33 9.24 9.65 -0.54
CA HIS A 33 10.54 9.73 -1.23
C HIS A 33 11.24 8.37 -1.23
N THR A 34 11.24 7.66 -0.09
CA THR A 34 11.77 6.30 -0.02
C THR A 34 11.02 5.35 -0.96
N MET A 35 9.69 5.44 -1.03
CA MET A 35 8.89 4.64 -1.96
C MET A 35 9.23 4.94 -3.42
N ARG A 36 9.46 6.21 -3.78
CA ARG A 36 9.93 6.60 -5.12
C ARG A 36 11.29 5.96 -5.45
N ASP A 37 12.27 6.05 -4.55
CA ASP A 37 13.60 5.47 -4.75
C ASP A 37 13.55 3.95 -4.89
N LEU A 38 12.67 3.29 -4.13
CA LEU A 38 12.44 1.86 -4.24
C LEU A 38 11.77 1.49 -5.56
N ALA A 39 10.78 2.26 -6.03
CA ALA A 39 10.13 2.04 -7.32
C ALA A 39 11.11 2.18 -8.50
N LEU A 40 12.10 3.08 -8.40
CA LEU A 40 13.18 3.18 -9.40
C LEU A 40 14.03 1.89 -9.49
N ARG A 41 14.12 1.10 -8.42
CA ARG A 41 14.89 -0.15 -8.37
C ARG A 41 14.06 -1.40 -8.67
N HIS A 42 12.81 -1.44 -8.20
CA HIS A 42 11.96 -2.63 -8.25
C HIS A 42 10.87 -2.55 -9.33
N GLY A 43 10.69 -1.39 -9.95
CA GLY A 43 9.69 -1.15 -10.98
C GLY A 43 8.48 -0.35 -10.49
N PRO A 44 7.62 0.08 -11.42
CA PRO A 44 6.50 0.99 -11.14
C PRO A 44 5.35 0.35 -10.36
N LEU A 45 5.32 -0.97 -10.23
CA LEU A 45 4.42 -1.72 -9.36
C LEU A 45 5.27 -2.64 -8.49
N MET A 46 5.26 -2.38 -7.18
CA MET A 46 6.00 -3.20 -6.22
C MET A 46 5.18 -3.50 -4.97
N LEU A 47 5.58 -4.52 -4.23
CA LEU A 47 4.94 -4.92 -2.98
C LEU A 47 5.84 -4.60 -1.78
N LEU A 48 5.30 -3.87 -0.81
CA LEU A 48 5.89 -3.70 0.52
C LEU A 48 5.12 -4.52 1.54
N ARG A 49 5.84 -5.15 2.46
CA ARG A 49 5.24 -5.79 3.65
C ARG A 49 5.49 -4.88 4.84
N ILE A 50 4.44 -4.34 5.45
CA ILE A 50 4.52 -3.49 6.64
C ILE A 50 3.96 -4.29 7.80
N CYS A 51 4.85 -4.90 8.59
CA CYS A 51 4.46 -5.91 9.58
C CYS A 51 3.61 -7.01 8.91
N GLU A 52 2.39 -7.24 9.39
CA GLU A 52 1.45 -8.20 8.80
C GLU A 52 0.78 -7.69 7.50
N ARG A 53 0.74 -6.37 7.27
CA ARG A 53 -0.01 -5.75 6.17
C ARG A 53 0.79 -5.75 4.86
N ALA A 54 0.11 -6.09 3.77
CA ALA A 54 0.64 -5.94 2.42
C ALA A 54 0.22 -4.58 1.84
N ALA A 55 1.15 -3.86 1.23
CA ALA A 55 0.89 -2.60 0.53
C ALA A 55 1.48 -2.64 -0.88
N ALA A 56 0.63 -2.52 -1.90
CA ALA A 56 1.08 -2.29 -3.26
C ALA A 56 1.46 -0.82 -3.43
N VAL A 57 2.66 -0.56 -3.94
CA VAL A 57 3.10 0.78 -4.31
C VAL A 57 3.01 0.92 -5.82
N VAL A 58 2.25 1.93 -6.24
CA VAL A 58 1.96 2.22 -7.64
C VAL A 58 2.60 3.56 -7.99
N SER A 59 3.56 3.56 -8.92
CA SER A 59 4.45 4.69 -9.21
C SER A 59 4.52 5.06 -10.69
N SER A 60 3.54 4.64 -11.50
CA SER A 60 3.34 5.11 -12.87
C SER A 60 1.89 5.53 -13.11
N ALA A 61 1.70 6.46 -14.05
CA ALA A 61 0.36 6.89 -14.44
C ALA A 61 -0.48 5.74 -15.03
N GLU A 62 0.14 4.84 -15.79
CA GLU A 62 -0.52 3.68 -16.37
C GLU A 62 -1.02 2.70 -15.30
N ALA A 63 -0.16 2.34 -14.34
CA ALA A 63 -0.54 1.44 -13.26
C ALA A 63 -1.57 2.09 -12.32
N ALA A 64 -1.46 3.40 -12.07
CA ALA A 64 -2.46 4.14 -11.31
C ALA A 64 -3.81 4.17 -12.04
N ARG A 65 -3.82 4.36 -13.36
CA ARG A 65 -5.05 4.30 -14.17
C ARG A 65 -5.73 2.94 -14.05
N GLU A 66 -4.96 1.85 -14.09
CA GLU A 66 -5.55 0.51 -13.94
C GLU A 66 -6.13 0.26 -12.55
N VAL A 67 -5.47 0.74 -11.50
CA VAL A 67 -5.96 0.60 -10.12
C VAL A 67 -7.21 1.45 -9.87
N PHE A 68 -7.18 2.73 -10.28
CA PHE A 68 -8.24 3.69 -9.93
C PHE A 68 -9.37 3.79 -10.97
N LYS A 69 -9.25 3.16 -12.13
CA LYS A 69 -10.33 3.12 -13.14
C LYS A 69 -10.66 1.71 -13.61
N GLY A 70 -9.65 0.88 -13.85
CA GLY A 70 -9.86 -0.50 -14.30
C GLY A 70 -10.39 -1.41 -13.21
N HIS A 71 -9.98 -1.17 -11.96
CA HIS A 71 -10.25 -2.03 -10.81
C HIS A 71 -10.67 -1.23 -9.56
N ASP A 72 -11.29 -0.07 -9.76
CA ASP A 72 -11.63 0.87 -8.69
C ASP A 72 -12.42 0.24 -7.54
N ALA A 73 -13.44 -0.58 -7.83
CA ALA A 73 -14.24 -1.28 -6.82
C ALA A 73 -13.38 -2.20 -5.94
N ALA A 74 -12.38 -2.87 -6.51
CA ALA A 74 -11.47 -3.76 -5.76
C ALA A 74 -10.52 -2.98 -4.83
N PHE A 75 -10.19 -1.73 -5.16
CA PHE A 75 -9.26 -0.88 -4.41
C PHE A 75 -9.94 0.27 -3.65
N SER A 76 -11.27 0.31 -3.63
CA SER A 76 -12.03 1.37 -2.96
C SER A 76 -12.17 1.17 -1.45
N GLN A 77 -11.87 -0.03 -0.95
CA GLN A 77 -11.89 -0.31 0.48
C GLN A 77 -10.88 0.58 1.23
N ARG A 78 -11.31 1.13 2.37
CA ARG A 78 -10.49 2.00 3.23
C ARG A 78 -10.00 1.20 4.44
N PRO A 79 -8.76 0.69 4.43
CA PRO A 79 -8.27 -0.11 5.55
C PRO A 79 -8.16 0.76 6.81
N GLY A 80 -8.90 0.38 7.85
CA GLY A 80 -8.89 1.05 9.15
C GLY A 80 -7.60 0.82 9.94
N SER A 81 -7.47 1.58 11.01
CA SER A 81 -6.49 1.41 12.08
C SER A 81 -7.03 2.10 13.33
N PRO A 82 -6.64 1.74 14.56
CA PRO A 82 -7.18 2.37 15.75
C PRO A 82 -7.12 3.91 15.73
N GLY A 83 -6.05 4.48 15.16
CA GLY A 83 -5.93 5.94 14.99
C GLY A 83 -6.87 6.52 13.93
N ILE A 84 -7.10 5.80 12.83
CA ILE A 84 -8.08 6.19 11.80
C ILE A 84 -9.50 6.06 12.34
N ASP A 85 -9.78 5.02 13.11
CA ASP A 85 -11.09 4.74 13.67
C ASP A 85 -11.46 5.81 14.69
N GLU A 86 -10.54 6.17 15.59
CA GLU A 86 -10.72 7.29 16.52
C GLU A 86 -10.93 8.61 15.76
N LEU A 87 -10.05 8.91 14.79
CA LEU A 87 -10.14 10.14 13.99
C LEU A 87 -11.47 10.25 13.21
N SER A 88 -11.97 9.12 12.71
CA SER A 88 -13.21 9.06 11.94
C SER A 88 -14.45 8.82 12.80
N ARG A 89 -14.33 8.82 14.15
CA ARG A 89 -15.42 8.44 15.07
C ARG A 89 -16.07 7.12 14.66
N HIS A 90 -15.24 6.10 14.45
CA HIS A 90 -15.61 4.76 14.00
C HIS A 90 -16.34 4.77 12.65
N SER A 91 -15.70 5.33 11.62
CA SER A 91 -16.18 5.36 10.23
C SER A 91 -17.39 6.27 9.96
N GLN A 92 -17.57 7.33 10.75
CA GLN A 92 -18.48 8.42 10.40
C GLN A 92 -17.79 9.39 9.42
N GLY A 93 -18.38 9.58 8.24
CA GLY A 93 -17.90 10.53 7.22
C GLY A 93 -17.68 9.88 5.86
N VAL A 94 -16.94 10.57 4.98
CA VAL A 94 -16.80 10.17 3.56
C VAL A 94 -15.40 9.64 3.23
N ILE A 95 -14.36 10.08 3.94
CA ILE A 95 -12.96 9.84 3.55
C ILE A 95 -12.48 8.43 3.97
N PHE A 96 -12.80 8.00 5.20
CA PHE A 96 -12.31 6.74 5.80
C PHE A 96 -13.40 5.67 5.98
N VAL A 97 -14.60 5.89 5.43
CA VAL A 97 -15.69 4.91 5.49
C VAL A 97 -15.40 3.73 4.53
N PRO A 98 -15.70 2.47 4.93
CA PRO A 98 -15.60 1.33 4.02
C PRO A 98 -16.48 1.51 2.78
N TYR A 99 -16.06 0.91 1.66
CA TYR A 99 -16.85 0.96 0.43
C TYR A 99 -18.08 0.04 0.54
N GLY A 100 -19.25 0.55 0.19
CA GLY A 100 -20.54 -0.14 0.30
C GLY A 100 -21.69 0.82 0.05
N ASP A 101 -22.92 0.33 0.22
CA ASP A 101 -24.13 1.13 0.10
C ASP A 101 -24.27 2.05 1.32
N HIS A 102 -24.26 3.37 1.08
CA HIS A 102 -24.45 4.44 2.07
C HIS A 102 -25.57 5.37 1.64
#